data_AF-A0A915MM44-F1
#
_entry.id   AF-A0A915MM44-F1
#
_cell.length_a   1.000
_cell.length_b   1.000
_cell.length_c   1.000
_cell.angle_alpha   90.00
_cell.angle_beta   90.00
_cell.angle_gamma   90.00
#
_symmetry.space_group_name_H-M   'P 1'
#
loop_
_entity.id
_entity.type
_entity.pdbx_description
1 polymer ?
#
loop_
_entity_poly.entity_id
_entity_poly.type
_entity_poly.pdbx_seq_one_letter_code
_entity_poly.pdbx_strand_id
1 'polypeptide(L)'
;LDNFFFGDKDEDDPASGKKPTITLNDDQENVWTTVQNAINGISSNTIFVTGDGGTGKTYLFNAIISRLRDMRIRVIASAYTGCAATLLTGGATVHS
;
A
#
# COMPACT_ATOMS: atom_id res chain seq x y z
N LEU A 1 -7.46 26.10 -10.01
CA LEU A 1 -7.99 25.57 -8.74
C LEU A 1 -7.65 24.09 -8.62
N ASP A 2 -6.46 23.66 -8.25
CA ASP A 2 -5.11 24.20 -8.33
C ASP A 2 -4.20 22.99 -8.23
N ASN A 3 -3.02 23.14 -8.82
CA ASN A 3 -1.93 22.20 -8.82
C ASN A 3 -1.59 21.73 -7.40
N PHE A 4 -2.21 20.63 -6.95
CA PHE A 4 -1.82 19.92 -5.73
C PHE A 4 -1.14 18.60 -6.10
N PHE A 5 -0.12 18.71 -6.95
CA PHE A 5 0.94 17.72 -7.06
C PHE A 5 1.84 17.89 -5.84
N PHE A 6 1.85 16.88 -4.97
CA PHE A 6 2.89 16.74 -3.96
C PHE A 6 3.66 15.46 -4.28
N GLY A 7 4.90 15.61 -4.71
CA GLY A 7 5.76 14.53 -5.16
C GLY A 7 6.52 15.00 -6.39
N ASP A 8 7.82 15.22 -6.20
CA ASP A 8 8.76 15.72 -7.18
C ASP A 8 8.66 15.06 -8.56
N LYS A 9 9.00 15.86 -9.56
CA LYS A 9 9.39 15.36 -10.89
C LYS A 9 10.67 14.55 -10.73
N ASP A 10 10.54 13.28 -10.36
CA ASP A 10 11.53 12.29 -10.73
C ASP A 10 11.10 11.70 -12.07
N GLU A 11 11.94 12.02 -13.05
CA GLU A 11 11.82 11.74 -14.47
C GLU A 11 12.02 10.24 -14.71
N ASP A 12 10.95 9.46 -14.55
CA ASP A 12 10.94 8.04 -14.95
C ASP A 12 10.63 7.93 -16.45
N ASP A 13 11.70 7.96 -17.25
CA ASP A 13 11.73 7.52 -18.64
C ASP A 13 11.10 6.10 -18.77
N PRO A 14 10.07 5.90 -19.62
CA PRO A 14 9.38 4.61 -19.77
C PRO A 14 10.23 3.46 -20.33
N ALA A 15 11.54 3.64 -20.53
CA ALA A 15 12.45 2.63 -21.07
C ALA A 15 13.23 1.79 -20.04
N SER A 16 13.09 2.03 -18.72
CA SER A 16 13.79 1.25 -17.68
C SER A 16 12.79 0.54 -16.77
N GLY A 17 12.63 -0.78 -16.95
CA GLY A 17 11.72 -1.64 -16.19
C GLY A 17 12.11 -1.86 -14.71
N LYS A 18 12.59 -0.83 -14.01
CA LYS A 18 12.93 -0.90 -12.59
C LYS A 18 11.70 -0.53 -11.76
N LYS A 19 10.95 -1.55 -11.33
CA LYS A 19 9.88 -1.35 -10.35
C LYS A 19 10.45 -0.63 -9.12
N PRO A 20 9.75 0.35 -8.54
CA PRO A 20 10.22 1.04 -7.34
C PRO A 20 10.48 0.02 -6.23
N THR A 21 11.71 0.01 -5.70
CA THR A 21 12.09 -0.89 -4.61
C THR A 21 11.36 -0.44 -3.34
N ILE A 22 10.47 -1.29 -2.83
CA ILE A 22 9.76 -1.05 -1.58
C ILE A 22 10.71 -1.30 -0.41
N THR A 23 11.07 -0.25 0.32
CA THR A 23 11.91 -0.34 1.53
C THR A 23 11.04 -0.08 2.75
N LEU A 24 10.84 -1.10 3.58
CA LEU A 24 10.07 -1.01 4.83
C LEU A 24 11.02 -0.88 6.03
N ASN A 25 10.58 -0.18 7.07
CA ASN A 25 11.27 -0.23 8.37
C ASN A 25 10.90 -1.51 9.14
N ASP A 26 11.55 -1.77 10.27
CA ASP A 26 11.37 -3.01 11.04
C ASP A 26 9.91 -3.23 11.48
N ASP A 27 9.22 -2.18 11.93
CA ASP A 27 7.82 -2.27 12.35
C ASP A 27 6.88 -2.59 11.17
N GLN A 28 7.12 -1.95 10.03
CA GLN A 28 6.38 -2.17 8.80
C GLN A 28 6.64 -3.57 8.22
N GLU A 29 7.86 -4.08 8.32
CA GLU A 29 8.21 -5.44 7.88
C GLU A 29 7.58 -6.50 8.80
N ASN A 30 7.43 -6.20 10.10
CA ASN A 30 6.68 -7.04 11.02
C ASN A 30 5.17 -7.12 10.66
N VAL A 31 4.57 -6.00 10.24
CA VAL A 31 3.20 -6.02 9.70
C VAL A 31 3.12 -6.87 8.43
N TRP A 32 4.07 -6.72 7.51
CA TRP A 32 4.14 -7.55 6.30
C TRP A 32 4.24 -9.05 6.64
N THR A 33 5.10 -9.41 7.57
CA THR A 33 5.25 -10.81 8.04
C THR A 33 3.93 -11.35 8.59
N THR A 34 3.19 -10.52 9.35
CA THR A 34 1.86 -10.89 9.86
C THR A 34 0.87 -11.13 8.72
N VAL A 35 0.89 -10.31 7.66
CA VAL A 35 0.07 -10.51 6.46
C VAL A 35 0.44 -11.80 5.73
N GLN A 36 1.73 -12.11 5.59
CA GLN A 36 2.17 -13.36 4.97
C GLN A 36 1.71 -14.59 5.76
N ASN A 37 1.80 -14.54 7.09
CA ASN A 37 1.33 -15.62 7.96
C ASN A 37 -0.18 -15.82 7.83
N ALA A 38 -0.96 -14.75 7.68
CA ALA A 38 -2.40 -14.83 7.46
C ALA A 38 -2.71 -15.52 6.12
N ILE A 39 -1.98 -15.19 5.06
CA ILE A 39 -2.13 -15.82 3.74
C ILE A 39 -1.81 -17.32 3.79
N ASN A 40 -0.79 -17.69 4.58
CA ASN A 40 -0.38 -19.08 4.76
C ASN A 40 -1.29 -19.86 5.74
N GLY A 41 -2.32 -19.23 6.32
CA GLY A 41 -3.23 -19.86 7.28
C GLY A 41 -2.61 -20.13 8.65
N ILE A 42 -1.50 -19.45 8.98
CA ILE A 42 -0.77 -19.60 10.25
C ILE A 42 -1.37 -18.69 11.33
N SER A 43 -1.95 -17.55 10.95
CA SER A 43 -2.49 -16.54 11.86
C SER A 43 -3.89 -16.07 11.47
N SER A 44 -4.45 -15.13 12.25
CA SER A 44 -5.73 -14.47 11.95
C SER A 44 -5.73 -13.86 10.54
N ASN A 45 -6.87 -13.98 9.86
CA ASN A 45 -7.11 -13.38 8.54
C ASN A 45 -7.49 -11.90 8.61
N THR A 46 -7.72 -11.36 9.81
CA THR A 46 -8.06 -9.96 10.05
C THR A 46 -6.96 -9.30 10.87
N ILE A 47 -6.40 -8.21 10.34
CA ILE A 47 -5.26 -7.49 10.92
C ILE A 47 -5.65 -6.01 11.02
N PHE A 48 -5.40 -5.40 12.18
CA PHE A 48 -5.55 -3.96 12.38
C PHE A 48 -4.17 -3.32 12.50
N VAL A 49 -3.90 -2.32 11.66
CA VAL A 49 -2.65 -1.57 11.67
C VAL A 49 -2.93 -0.16 12.18
N THR A 50 -2.29 0.20 13.29
CA THR A 50 -2.36 1.55 13.88
C THR A 50 -0.97 2.16 13.92
N GLY A 51 -0.91 3.48 14.01
CA GLY A 51 0.33 4.24 14.13
C GLY A 51 0.04 5.73 14.15
N ASP A 52 0.96 6.51 14.69
CA ASP A 52 0.81 7.95 14.79
C ASP A 52 0.81 8.65 13.42
N GLY A 53 0.46 9.94 13.40
CA GLY A 53 0.61 10.77 12.20
C GLY A 53 2.05 10.72 11.68
N GLY A 54 2.24 10.62 10.36
CA GLY A 54 3.57 10.60 9.75
C GLY A 54 4.31 9.26 9.72
N THR A 55 3.73 8.18 10.28
CA THR A 55 4.34 6.83 10.30
C THR A 55 4.29 6.07 8.95
N GLY A 56 3.81 6.71 7.88
CA GLY A 56 3.81 6.09 6.55
C GLY A 56 2.79 4.95 6.36
N LYS A 57 1.69 4.89 7.12
CA LYS A 57 0.64 3.86 6.97
C LYS A 57 0.14 3.69 5.53
N THR A 58 -0.09 4.80 4.83
CA THR A 58 -0.48 4.78 3.42
C THR A 58 0.58 4.12 2.54
N TYR A 59 1.86 4.44 2.76
CA TYR A 59 2.97 3.81 2.06
C TYR A 59 3.02 2.31 2.33
N LEU A 60 2.85 1.90 3.59
CA LEU A 60 2.77 0.50 3.99
C LEU A 60 1.62 -0.24 3.28
N PHE A 61 0.41 0.34 3.22
CA PHE A 61 -0.70 -0.31 2.52
C PHE A 61 -0.41 -0.48 1.03
N ASN A 62 0.17 0.53 0.38
CA ASN A 62 0.56 0.45 -1.04
C ASN A 62 1.67 -0.57 -1.29
N ALA A 63 2.62 -0.67 -0.37
CA ALA A 63 3.66 -1.70 -0.38
C ALA A 63 3.07 -3.11 -0.30
N ILE A 64 2.16 -3.34 0.65
CA ILE A 64 1.46 -4.62 0.81
C ILE A 64 0.66 -4.96 -0.45
N ILE A 65 -0.15 -4.02 -0.95
CA ILE A 65 -0.95 -4.22 -2.18
C ILE A 65 -0.05 -4.61 -3.36
N SER A 66 1.09 -3.94 -3.51
CA SER A 66 2.04 -4.21 -4.59
C SER A 66 2.68 -5.59 -4.47
N ARG A 67 3.17 -5.97 -3.28
CA ARG A 67 3.73 -7.31 -3.03
C ARG A 67 2.69 -8.41 -3.29
N LEU A 68 1.44 -8.22 -2.84
CA LEU A 68 0.36 -9.19 -3.06
C LEU A 68 0.00 -9.34 -4.55
N ARG A 69 -0.04 -8.23 -5.30
CA ARG A 69 -0.27 -8.27 -6.76
C ARG A 69 0.87 -8.96 -7.49
N ASP A 70 2.11 -8.75 -7.06
CA ASP A 70 3.28 -9.45 -7.60
C ASP A 70 3.21 -10.96 -7.32
N MET A 71 2.67 -11.36 -6.16
CA MET A 71 2.34 -12.75 -5.83
C MET A 71 1.10 -13.29 -6.57
N ARG A 72 0.50 -12.52 -7.48
CA ARG A 72 -0.73 -12.86 -8.22
C ARG A 72 -1.96 -13.12 -7.34
N ILE A 73 -1.96 -12.57 -6.13
CA ILE A 73 -3.12 -12.61 -5.23
C ILE A 73 -4.08 -11.48 -5.62
N ARG A 74 -5.39 -11.78 -5.64
CA ARG A 74 -6.42 -10.76 -5.89
C ARG A 74 -6.55 -9.86 -4.66
N VAL A 75 -6.37 -8.55 -4.86
CA VAL A 75 -6.43 -7.54 -3.79
C VAL A 75 -7.52 -6.52 -4.11
N ILE A 76 -8.35 -6.23 -3.11
CA ILE A 76 -9.34 -5.14 -3.14
C ILE A 76 -8.89 -4.11 -2.11
N ALA A 77 -8.56 -2.90 -2.57
CA ALA A 77 -8.21 -1.78 -1.70
C ALA A 77 -9.43 -0.85 -1.60
N SER A 78 -9.90 -0.60 -0.39
CA SER A 78 -11.08 0.23 -0.16
C SER A 78 -10.88 1.18 1.02
N ALA A 79 -11.47 2.37 0.92
CA ALA A 79 -11.43 3.39 1.97
C ALA A 79 -12.76 4.10 2.15
N TYR A 80 -12.99 4.69 3.32
CA TYR A 80 -14.25 5.39 3.64
C TYR A 80 -14.41 6.73 2.91
N THR A 81 -13.31 7.44 2.64
CA THR A 81 -13.33 8.74 1.96
C THR A 81 -12.68 8.63 0.58
N GLY A 82 -13.13 9.47 -0.36
CA GLY A 82 -12.54 9.55 -1.69
C GLY A 82 -11.05 9.91 -1.63
N CYS A 83 -10.67 10.87 -0.77
CA CYS A 83 -9.26 11.24 -0.59
C CYS A 83 -8.38 10.07 -0.13
N ALA A 84 -8.87 9.26 0.82
CA ALA A 84 -8.13 8.08 1.28
C ALA A 84 -8.08 6.98 0.20
N ALA A 85 -9.15 6.81 -0.58
CA ALA A 85 -9.19 5.84 -1.67
C ALA A 85 -8.17 6.19 -2.77
N THR A 86 -8.06 7.47 -3.14
CA THR A 86 -7.09 7.96 -4.14
C THR A 86 -5.64 7.71 -3.72
N LEU A 87 -5.35 7.70 -2.42
CA LEU A 87 -4.01 7.43 -1.90
C LEU A 87 -3.61 5.95 -1.95
N LEU A 88 -4.58 5.04 -2.13
CA LEU A 88 -4.32 3.60 -2.24
C LEU A 88 -4.19 3.19 -3.71
N THR A 89 -3.21 2.35 -4.03
CA THR A 89 -2.99 1.90 -5.41
C THR A 89 -4.16 1.05 -5.91
N GLY A 90 -4.99 1.64 -6.77
CA GLY A 90 -6.24 1.02 -7.23
C GLY A 90 -7.31 0.96 -6.13
N GLY A 91 -7.28 1.93 -5.21
CA GLY A 91 -8.29 2.10 -4.18
C GLY A 91 -9.61 2.59 -4.74
N ALA A 92 -10.71 2.15 -4.12
CA ALA A 92 -12.06 2.64 -4.35
C ALA A 92 -12.70 3.05 -3.02
N THR A 93 -13.81 3.78 -3.08
CA THR A 93 -14.61 3.99 -1.86
C THR A 93 -15.37 2.71 -1.52
N VAL A 94 -15.64 2.47 -0.24
CA VAL A 94 -16.45 1.30 0.21
C VAL A 94 -17.83 1.23 -0.47
N HIS A 95 -18.32 2.38 -0.95
CA HIS A 95 -19.65 2.52 -1.53
C HIS A 95 -19.67 2.36 -3.06
N SER A 96 -18.52 2.19 -3.72
CA SER A 96 -18.44 1.92 -5.17
C SER A 96 -18.69 0.46 -5.48
#